data_AF-A0A7V0TAV8-F1
#
_entry.id   AF-A0A7V0TAV8-F1
#
_cell.length_a   1.000
_cell.length_b   1.000
_cell.length_c   1.000
_cell.angle_alpha   90.00
_cell.angle_beta   90.00
_cell.angle_gamma   90.00
#
_symmetry.space_group_name_H-M   'P 1'
#
loop_
_entity.id
_entity.type
_entity.pdbx_description
1 polymer ?
#
loop_
_entity_poly.entity_id
_entity_poly.type
_entity_poly.pdbx_seq_one_letter_code
_entity_poly.pdbx_strand_id
1 'polypeptide(L)' 'KTYEALFKESPRIDKWTFSTNGIAICGLHSIPAIGFGPGNETYAHAPNEKVPVDHLEKASAFYALLPFLL' A
#
# COMPACT_ATOMS: atom_id res chain seq x y z
N LYS A 1 1.58 13.22 -2.34
CA LYS A 1 2.94 13.53 -2.85
C LYS A 1 3.54 12.40 -3.69
N THR A 2 4.11 11.34 -3.12
CA THR A 2 4.80 10.28 -3.89
C THR A 2 3.93 9.63 -4.97
N TYR A 3 2.70 9.23 -4.61
CA TYR A 3 1.75 8.62 -5.53
C TYR A 3 1.41 9.55 -6.71
N GLU A 4 1.02 10.79 -6.41
CA GLU A 4 0.70 11.82 -7.42
C GLU A 4 1.91 12.17 -8.31
N ALA A 5 3.13 12.19 -7.74
CA ALA A 5 4.33 12.47 -8.50
C ALA A 5 4.61 11.40 -9.57
N LEU A 6 4.42 10.12 -9.22
CA LEU A 6 4.63 8.96 -10.09
C LEU A 6 3.50 8.77 -11.10
N PHE A 7 2.25 8.81 -10.64
CA PHE A 7 1.10 8.35 -11.41
C PHE A 7 0.24 9.49 -11.98
N LYS A 8 0.51 10.75 -11.59
CA LYS A 8 -0.24 11.94 -12.02
C LYS A 8 -1.74 11.90 -11.69
N GLU A 9 -2.09 11.15 -10.64
CA GLU A 9 -3.44 11.00 -10.11
C GLU A 9 -3.41 11.01 -8.58
N SER A 10 -4.53 11.37 -7.96
CA SER A 10 -4.68 11.29 -6.52
C SER A 10 -4.86 9.83 -6.07
N PRO A 11 -4.20 9.39 -4.98
CA PRO A 11 -4.39 8.05 -4.48
C PRO A 11 -5.82 7.85 -3.97
N ARG A 12 -6.38 6.66 -4.19
CA ARG A 12 -7.58 6.24 -3.46
C ARG A 12 -7.19 6.00 -2.01
N ILE A 13 -7.83 6.74 -1.09
CA ILE A 13 -7.68 6.53 0.35
C ILE A 13 -8.79 5.60 0.83
N ASP A 14 -8.40 4.44 1.33
CA ASP A 14 -9.30 3.42 1.86
C ASP A 14 -8.58 2.57 2.92
N LYS A 15 -9.26 1.58 3.46
CA LYS A 15 -8.73 0.61 4.42
C LYS A 15 -8.81 -0.81 3.84
N TRP A 16 -7.88 -1.66 4.25
CA TRP A 16 -8.08 -3.10 4.13
C TRP A 16 -9.18 -3.57 5.08
N THR A 17 -9.95 -4.57 4.65
CA THR A 17 -11.01 -5.25 5.40
C THR A 17 -10.48 -6.40 6.26
N PHE A 18 -9.19 -6.70 6.16
CA PHE A 18 -8.45 -7.62 7.02
C PHE A 18 -7.46 -6.89 7.92
N SER A 19 -6.97 -7.59 8.96
CA SER A 19 -6.05 -7.01 9.93
C SER A 19 -4.64 -6.88 9.38
N THR A 20 -3.95 -5.79 9.74
CA THR A 20 -2.52 -5.60 9.48
C THR A 20 -1.82 -5.18 10.77
N ASN A 21 -0.48 -5.29 10.80
CA ASN A 21 0.32 -4.78 11.93
C ASN A 21 0.14 -3.27 12.14
N GLY A 22 -0.35 -2.53 11.13
CA GLY A 22 -0.67 -1.11 11.23
C GLY A 22 -1.72 -0.80 12.30
N ILE A 23 -2.65 -1.73 12.60
CA ILE A 23 -3.63 -1.54 13.69
C ILE A 23 -2.93 -1.39 15.04
N ALA A 24 -1.94 -2.23 15.33
CA ALA A 24 -1.19 -2.15 16.58
C ALA A 24 -0.27 -0.92 16.60
N ILE A 25 0.49 -0.69 15.52
CA ILE A 25 1.45 0.42 15.41
C ILE A 25 0.75 1.78 15.56
N CYS A 26 -0.33 2.01 14.83
CA CYS A 26 -1.04 3.28 14.86
C CYS A 26 -1.98 3.37 16.05
N GLY A 27 -2.72 2.30 16.37
CA GLY A 27 -3.77 2.33 17.39
C GLY A 27 -3.26 2.22 18.82
N LEU A 28 -2.25 1.39 19.08
CA LEU A 28 -1.72 1.16 20.43
C LEU A 28 -0.51 2.05 20.73
N HIS A 29 0.32 2.32 19.73
CA HIS A 29 1.58 3.05 19.90
C HIS A 29 1.54 4.48 19.36
N SER A 30 0.42 4.91 18.77
CA SER A 30 0.24 6.27 18.24
C SER A 30 1.29 6.69 17.20
N ILE A 31 1.87 5.72 16.47
CA ILE A 31 2.82 5.98 15.39
C ILE A 31 2.05 6.04 14.07
N PRO A 32 2.04 7.17 13.34
CA PRO A 32 1.38 7.27 12.05
C PRO A 32 1.91 6.20 11.09
N ALA A 33 1.00 5.42 10.52
CA ALA A 33 1.33 4.34 9.59
C ALA A 33 0.45 4.46 8.34
N ILE A 34 1.04 4.14 7.18
CA ILE A 34 0.32 4.03 5.91
C ILE A 34 0.43 2.60 5.37
N GLY A 35 -0.62 2.17 4.69
CA GLY A 35 -0.65 0.94 3.92
C GLY A 35 -0.52 1.22 2.43
N PHE A 36 0.45 0.59 1.75
CA PHE A 36 0.57 0.62 0.31
C PHE A 36 1.23 -0.67 -0.18
N GLY A 37 0.72 -1.32 -1.21
CA GLY A 37 1.30 -2.58 -1.65
C GLY A 37 0.65 -3.15 -2.90
N PRO A 38 1.28 -4.17 -3.50
CA PRO A 38 0.79 -4.81 -4.70
C PRO A 38 -0.33 -5.82 -4.40
N GLY A 39 -1.04 -6.25 -5.44
CA GLY A 39 -2.10 -7.26 -5.34
C GLY A 39 -3.50 -6.67 -5.23
N ASN A 40 -4.51 -7.53 -5.34
CA ASN A 40 -5.90 -7.18 -5.11
C ASN A 40 -6.37 -7.85 -3.82
N GLU A 41 -6.95 -7.06 -2.92
CA GLU A 41 -7.43 -7.51 -1.61
C GLU A 41 -8.39 -8.71 -1.70
N THR A 42 -9.21 -8.79 -2.75
CA THR A 42 -10.17 -9.89 -2.94
C THR A 42 -9.53 -11.26 -3.16
N TYR A 43 -8.23 -11.31 -3.50
CA TYR A 43 -7.49 -12.56 -3.68
C TYR A 43 -6.58 -12.89 -2.49
N ALA A 44 -6.46 -12.01 -1.49
CA ALA A 44 -5.61 -12.24 -0.34
C ALA A 44 -6.07 -13.50 0.42
N HIS A 45 -5.13 -14.38 0.78
CA HIS A 45 -5.39 -15.62 1.51
C HIS A 45 -6.24 -16.65 0.74
N ALA A 46 -6.33 -16.53 -0.58
CA ALA A 46 -7.03 -17.50 -1.43
C ALA A 46 -6.06 -18.50 -2.07
N PRO A 47 -6.46 -19.77 -2.32
CA PRO A 47 -5.60 -20.76 -3.00
C PRO A 47 -5.17 -20.36 -4.41
N ASN A 48 -5.94 -19.47 -5.05
CA ASN A 48 -5.68 -18.93 -6.38
C ASN A 48 -5.20 -17.46 -6.32
N GLU A 49 -4.58 -17.07 -5.21
CA GLU A 49 -3.98 -15.75 -5.04
C GLU A 49 -3.00 -15.45 -6.19
N LYS A 50 -3.16 -14.26 -6.78
CA LYS A 50 -2.32 -13.78 -7.86
C LYS A 50 -2.13 -12.28 -7.76
N VAL A 51 -0.94 -11.84 -8.09
CA VAL A 51 -0.54 -10.43 -8.03
C VAL A 51 -0.25 -9.96 -9.46
N PRO A 52 -0.92 -8.91 -9.96
CA PRO A 52 -0.57 -8.29 -11.23
C PRO A 52 0.88 -7.78 -11.22
N VAL A 53 1.61 -8.02 -12.32
CA VAL A 53 3.00 -7.56 -12.42
C VAL A 53 3.09 -6.03 -12.38
N ASP A 54 2.13 -5.31 -12.96
CA ASP A 54 2.12 -3.85 -12.92
C ASP A 54 1.95 -3.31 -11.48
N HIS A 55 1.20 -4.00 -10.61
CA HIS A 55 1.10 -3.65 -9.20
C HIS A 55 2.46 -3.78 -8.51
N LEU A 56 3.25 -4.80 -8.84
CA LEU A 56 4.61 -4.97 -8.31
C LEU A 56 5.50 -3.80 -8.74
N GLU A 57 5.52 -3.47 -10.02
CA GLU A 57 6.33 -2.36 -10.56
C GLU A 57 5.96 -1.01 -9.92
N LYS A 58 4.65 -0.72 -9.80
CA LYS A 58 4.14 0.51 -9.16
C LYS A 58 4.49 0.55 -7.67
N ALA A 59 4.36 -0.56 -6.95
CA ALA A 59 4.74 -0.65 -5.55
C ALA A 59 6.23 -0.41 -5.34
N SER A 60 7.08 -1.02 -6.16
CA SER A 60 8.53 -0.81 -6.14
C SER A 60 8.89 0.65 -6.42
N ALA A 61 8.32 1.26 -7.46
CA ALA A 61 8.56 2.67 -7.78
C ALA A 61 8.14 3.61 -6.64
N PHE A 62 6.98 3.35 -6.02
CA PHE A 62 6.51 4.12 -4.87
C PHE A 62 7.49 4.05 -3.70
N TYR A 63 7.89 2.85 -3.29
CA TYR A 63 8.81 2.68 -2.16
C TYR A 63 10.21 3.22 -2.45
N ALA A 64 10.67 3.19 -3.70
CA ALA A 64 11.94 3.79 -4.10
C ALA A 64 11.92 5.33 -3.99
N LEU A 65 10.80 5.98 -4.35
CA LEU A 65 10.69 7.44 -4.33
C LEU A 65 10.27 8.00 -2.96
N LEU A 66 9.52 7.23 -2.17
CA LEU A 66 8.90 7.68 -0.92
C LEU A 66 9.89 8.40 0.04
N PRO A 67 11.11 7.90 0.32
CA PRO A 67 12.04 8.55 1.24
C PRO A 67 12.50 9.95 0.81
N PHE A 68 12.42 10.27 -0.49
CA PHE A 68 12.84 11.56 -1.03
C PHE A 68 11.73 12.62 -0.98
N LEU A 69 10.47 12.21 -0.77
CA LEU A 69 9.29 13.07 -0.84
C LEU A 69 8.40 13.03 0.40
N LEU A 70 8.78 12.25 1.42
CA LEU A 70 8.14 12.22 2.74
C LEU A 70 8.21 13.61 3.41
#